data_AF-A0A167RZS7-F1
#
_entry.id   AF-A0A167RZS7-F1
#
_cell.length_a   1.000
_cell.length_b   1.000
_cell.length_c   1.000
_cell.angle_alpha   90.00
_cell.angle_beta   90.00
_cell.angle_gamma   90.00
#
_symmetry.space_group_name_H-M   'P 1'
#
loop_
_entity.id
_entity.type
_entity.pdbx_description
1 polymer ?
#
loop_
_entity_poly.entity_id
_entity_poly.type
_entity_poly.pdbx_seq_one_letter_code
_entity_poly.pdbx_strand_id
1 'polypeptide(L)'
;MTQAKNQVIYAPSNEAPRGVKSIFLAGTTSKVDNYDWRERLSTALSDMSVTVYNPYRPDWDSSWREEIDFVPYREQVEWELEKQEKADIVVIYFHPATQAPISLLEFGLCARVPGKAIIVCPEGYWKRGNVQIACKKYGIEMVNDDDGLREAVVKRLLASL
;
A
#
# COMPACT_ATOMS: atom_id res chain seq x y z
N MET A 1 17.88 -3.66 -22.59
CA MET A 1 17.02 -3.81 -21.40
C MET A 1 15.69 -3.17 -21.74
N THR A 2 14.59 -3.91 -21.70
CA THR A 2 13.25 -3.38 -21.98
C THR A 2 12.87 -2.45 -20.83
N GLN A 3 12.43 -1.23 -21.12
CA GLN A 3 11.98 -0.28 -20.11
C GLN A 3 10.75 -0.85 -19.38
N ALA A 4 10.71 -0.73 -18.05
CA ALA A 4 9.55 -1.13 -17.27
C ALA A 4 8.29 -0.37 -17.74
N LYS A 5 7.18 -1.07 -17.87
CA LYS A 5 5.88 -0.51 -18.27
C LYS A 5 5.15 0.14 -17.11
N ASN A 6 5.45 -0.27 -15.88
CA ASN A 6 4.89 0.38 -14.71
C ASN A 6 5.61 1.69 -14.41
N GLN A 7 4.97 2.51 -13.59
CA GLN A 7 5.52 3.75 -13.06
C GLN A 7 5.44 3.68 -11.54
N VAL A 8 6.53 4.00 -10.85
CA VAL A 8 6.52 4.15 -9.38
C VAL A 8 6.66 5.63 -9.05
N ILE A 9 5.71 6.17 -8.29
CA ILE A 9 5.71 7.54 -7.80
C ILE A 9 5.90 7.48 -6.29
N TYR A 10 7.03 8.01 -5.83
CA TYR A 10 7.38 8.06 -4.41
C TYR A 10 6.82 9.33 -3.75
N ALA A 11 6.48 9.24 -2.47
CA ALA A 11 6.12 10.42 -1.69
C ALA A 11 7.30 11.41 -1.61
N PRO A 12 7.05 12.74 -1.65
CA PRO A 12 5.76 13.42 -1.84
C PRO A 12 5.51 13.86 -3.30
N SER A 13 6.04 13.13 -4.30
CA SER A 13 5.97 13.53 -5.72
C SER A 13 4.54 13.63 -6.24
N ASN A 14 4.28 14.67 -7.04
CA ASN A 14 3.01 14.91 -7.73
C ASN A 14 3.09 14.65 -9.24
N GLU A 15 4.01 13.78 -9.66
CA GLU A 15 4.06 13.30 -11.05
C GLU A 15 2.69 12.75 -11.49
N ALA A 16 2.32 13.00 -12.75
CA ALA A 16 1.06 12.49 -13.29
C ALA A 16 1.11 10.95 -13.46
N PRO A 17 0.06 10.23 -13.06
CA PRO A 17 -0.02 8.79 -13.30
C PRO A 17 -0.08 8.49 -14.80
N ARG A 18 0.68 7.50 -15.25
CA ARG A 18 0.72 7.01 -16.64
C ARG A 18 0.05 5.65 -16.84
N GLY A 19 -0.21 4.91 -15.76
CA GLY A 19 -0.89 3.62 -15.79
C GLY A 19 -2.39 3.75 -16.05
N VAL A 20 -2.98 2.71 -16.62
CA VAL A 20 -4.45 2.63 -16.81
C VAL A 20 -5.17 2.45 -15.48
N LYS A 21 -4.54 1.72 -14.56
CA LYS A 21 -4.94 1.56 -13.17
C LYS A 21 -3.80 2.00 -12.25
N SER A 22 -4.12 2.20 -10.99
CA SER A 22 -3.21 2.66 -9.97
C SER A 22 -3.32 1.86 -8.66
N ILE A 23 -2.21 1.74 -7.95
CA ILE A 23 -2.11 1.01 -6.68
C ILE A 23 -1.44 1.92 -5.65
N PHE A 24 -1.99 2.00 -4.44
CA PHE A 24 -1.31 2.59 -3.29
C PHE A 24 -0.76 1.50 -2.36
N LEU A 25 0.46 1.67 -1.87
CA LEU A 25 1.17 0.70 -1.01
C LEU A 25 1.21 1.15 0.46
N ALA A 26 0.11 0.93 1.20
CA ALA A 26 0.02 1.19 2.63
C ALA A 26 0.59 0.04 3.47
N GLY A 27 0.77 0.26 4.78
CA GLY A 27 1.23 -0.77 5.70
C GLY A 27 2.64 -0.52 6.23
N THR A 28 3.32 -1.62 6.55
CA THR A 28 4.68 -1.58 7.10
C THR A 28 5.66 -0.94 6.12
N THR A 29 6.20 0.23 6.48
CA THR A 29 7.21 0.96 5.70
C THR A 29 8.63 0.76 6.21
N SER A 30 8.78 0.30 7.46
CA SER A 30 10.07 -0.01 8.07
C SER A 30 10.73 -1.21 7.41
N LYS A 31 12.06 -1.18 7.30
CA LYS A 31 12.85 -2.32 6.82
C LYS A 31 12.86 -3.42 7.88
N VAL A 32 11.89 -4.32 7.80
CA VAL A 32 11.72 -5.47 8.72
C VAL A 32 12.40 -6.75 8.21
N ASP A 33 12.46 -6.90 6.88
CA ASP A 33 13.06 -8.05 6.21
C ASP A 33 14.36 -7.66 5.49
N ASN A 34 15.03 -8.67 4.93
CA ASN A 34 16.19 -8.47 4.07
C ASN A 34 15.85 -7.77 2.74
N TYR A 35 14.56 -7.60 2.43
CA TYR A 35 14.05 -6.94 1.24
C TYR A 35 12.89 -5.99 1.60
N ASP A 36 12.54 -5.10 0.67
CA ASP A 36 11.35 -4.25 0.77
C ASP A 36 10.23 -4.85 -0.09
N TRP A 37 9.11 -5.21 0.55
CA TRP A 37 7.95 -5.81 -0.13
C TRP A 37 7.36 -4.88 -1.20
N ARG A 38 7.48 -3.56 -1.02
CA ARG A 38 6.99 -2.55 -1.98
C ARG A 38 7.81 -2.58 -3.26
N GLU A 39 9.13 -2.69 -3.12
CA GLU A 39 10.05 -2.83 -4.23
C GLU A 39 9.87 -4.19 -4.92
N ARG A 40 9.68 -5.26 -4.14
CA ARG A 40 9.41 -6.60 -4.68
C ARG A 40 8.13 -6.62 -5.51
N LEU A 41 7.03 -6.07 -4.99
CA LEU A 41 5.77 -5.99 -5.72
C LEU A 41 5.91 -5.09 -6.96
N SER A 42 6.52 -3.91 -6.83
CA SER A 42 6.74 -2.99 -7.96
C SER A 42 7.56 -3.64 -9.08
N THR A 43 8.60 -4.40 -8.72
CA THR A 43 9.42 -5.16 -9.68
C THR A 43 8.61 -6.27 -10.35
N ALA A 44 7.80 -6.98 -9.57
CA ALA A 44 6.96 -8.07 -10.05
C ALA A 44 5.82 -7.61 -10.99
N LEU A 45 5.52 -6.31 -11.01
CA LEU A 45 4.52 -5.68 -11.89
C LEU A 45 5.17 -4.87 -13.03
N SER A 46 6.48 -5.01 -13.26
CA SER A 46 7.24 -4.21 -14.23
C SER A 46 6.78 -4.36 -15.68
N ASP A 47 6.06 -5.44 -16.01
CA ASP A 47 5.48 -5.71 -17.33
C ASP A 47 4.03 -5.22 -17.47
N MET A 48 3.44 -4.65 -16.41
CA MET A 48 2.06 -4.16 -16.38
C MET A 48 1.99 -2.63 -16.53
N SER A 49 0.97 -2.13 -17.25
CA SER A 49 0.74 -0.68 -17.39
C SER A 49 -0.05 -0.13 -16.20
N VAL A 50 0.62 -0.07 -15.04
CA VAL A 50 0.07 0.35 -13.75
C VAL A 50 0.93 1.45 -13.13
N THR A 51 0.29 2.40 -12.44
CA THR A 51 1.00 3.36 -11.58
C THR A 51 0.99 2.88 -10.13
N VAL A 52 2.15 2.85 -9.49
CA VAL A 52 2.31 2.47 -8.08
C VAL A 52 2.67 3.71 -7.27
N TYR A 53 1.84 4.06 -6.31
CA TYR A 53 2.12 5.08 -5.30
C TYR A 53 2.82 4.42 -4.10
N ASN A 54 4.11 4.71 -3.94
CA ASN A 54 4.92 4.19 -2.85
C ASN A 54 5.11 5.30 -1.79
N PRO A 55 4.61 5.15 -0.56
CA PRO A 55 4.74 6.17 0.47
C PRO A 55 6.15 6.28 1.05
N TYR A 56 7.11 5.45 0.61
CA TYR A 56 8.50 5.58 1.04
C TYR A 56 9.03 6.98 0.74
N ARG A 57 9.52 7.63 1.80
CA ARG A 57 10.12 8.96 1.75
C ARG A 57 11.55 8.89 2.30
N PRO A 58 12.59 9.13 1.48
CA PRO A 58 13.99 8.87 1.87
C PRO A 58 14.56 9.86 2.88
N ASP A 59 13.98 11.05 3.02
CA ASP A 59 14.36 12.10 3.97
C ASP A 59 13.58 12.03 5.31
N TRP A 60 12.73 11.01 5.49
CA TRP A 60 12.09 10.77 6.78
C TRP A 60 13.11 10.27 7.81
N ASP A 61 13.15 10.92 8.97
CA ASP A 61 13.97 10.49 10.10
C ASP A 61 13.26 10.70 11.44
N SER A 62 13.90 10.28 12.54
CA SER A 62 13.32 10.37 13.89
C SER A 62 13.25 11.78 14.48
N SER A 63 13.75 12.80 13.78
CA SER A 63 13.65 14.20 14.20
C SER A 63 12.31 14.83 13.83
N TRP A 64 11.55 14.19 12.94
CA TRP A 64 10.26 14.68 12.50
C TRP A 64 9.24 14.67 13.63
N ARG A 65 8.57 15.81 13.81
CA ARG A 65 7.44 15.91 14.75
C ARG A 65 6.17 15.49 14.03
N GLU A 66 5.43 14.56 14.64
CA GLU A 66 4.12 14.11 14.15
C GLU A 66 3.03 15.13 14.49
N GLU A 67 3.19 16.37 14.04
CA GLU A 67 2.31 17.50 14.33
C GLU A 67 1.89 18.18 13.02
N ILE A 68 0.64 18.63 12.94
CA ILE A 68 0.09 19.26 11.72
C ILE A 68 0.82 20.55 11.32
N ASP A 69 1.49 21.20 12.26
CA ASP A 69 2.30 22.40 12.01
C ASP A 69 3.70 22.10 11.46
N PHE A 70 4.14 20.83 11.51
CA PHE A 70 5.42 20.40 10.97
C PHE A 70 5.25 20.02 9.49
N VAL A 71 5.63 20.96 8.61
CA VAL A 71 5.35 20.90 7.17
C VAL A 71 5.74 19.58 6.50
N PRO A 72 6.94 18.99 6.71
CA PRO A 72 7.30 17.73 6.06
C PRO A 72 6.40 16.56 6.46
N TYR A 73 6.03 16.47 7.76
CA TYR A 73 5.11 15.46 8.25
C TYR A 73 3.72 15.64 7.66
N ARG A 74 3.18 16.87 7.70
CA ARG A 74 1.87 17.18 7.11
C ARG A 74 1.83 16.82 5.63
N GLU A 75 2.86 17.20 4.87
CA GLU A 75 2.96 16.91 3.44
C GLU A 75 2.95 15.39 3.16
N GLN A 76 3.64 14.60 3.98
CA GLN A 76 3.61 13.13 3.88
C GLN A 76 2.19 12.61 4.09
N VAL A 77 1.55 12.97 5.20
CA VAL A 77 0.22 12.44 5.58
C VAL A 77 -0.85 12.88 4.57
N GLU A 78 -0.82 14.13 4.12
CA GLU A 78 -1.75 14.64 3.10
C GLU A 78 -1.55 13.92 1.76
N TRP A 79 -0.30 13.67 1.37
CA TRP A 79 0.01 12.91 0.16
C TRP A 79 -0.51 11.47 0.26
N GLU A 80 -0.29 10.79 1.38
CA GLU A 80 -0.75 9.41 1.60
C GLU A 80 -2.28 9.31 1.49
N LEU A 81 -3.00 10.22 2.17
CA LEU A 81 -4.46 10.27 2.10
C LEU A 81 -4.97 10.53 0.68
N GLU A 82 -4.39 11.51 -0.03
CA GLU A 82 -4.78 11.85 -1.39
C GLU A 82 -4.54 10.68 -2.36
N LYS A 83 -3.39 10.03 -2.30
CA LYS A 83 -3.07 8.92 -3.21
C LYS A 83 -3.86 7.66 -2.89
N GLN A 84 -4.17 7.39 -1.61
CA GLN A 84 -5.08 6.30 -1.22
C GLN A 84 -6.49 6.50 -1.77
N GLU A 85 -7.00 7.73 -1.71
CA GLU A 85 -8.32 8.06 -2.24
C GLU A 85 -8.36 7.87 -3.76
N LYS A 86 -7.33 8.35 -4.48
CA LYS A 86 -7.25 8.28 -5.94
C LYS A 86 -6.94 6.89 -6.50
N ALA A 87 -6.21 6.04 -5.77
CA ALA A 87 -5.76 4.76 -6.29
C ALA A 87 -6.92 3.79 -6.59
N ASP A 88 -6.86 3.01 -7.67
CA ASP A 88 -7.88 1.99 -7.94
C ASP A 88 -7.84 0.85 -6.92
N ILE A 89 -6.63 0.53 -6.44
CA ILE A 89 -6.37 -0.52 -5.45
C ILE A 89 -5.53 0.05 -4.32
N VAL A 90 -5.88 -0.27 -3.07
CA VAL A 90 -5.08 0.01 -1.87
C VAL A 90 -4.60 -1.33 -1.32
N VAL A 91 -3.30 -1.56 -1.37
CA VAL A 91 -2.65 -2.70 -0.69
C VAL A 91 -2.29 -2.25 0.72
N ILE A 92 -2.64 -3.03 1.74
CA ILE A 92 -2.26 -2.75 3.13
C ILE A 92 -1.51 -3.96 3.69
N TYR A 93 -0.22 -3.77 4.00
CA TYR A 93 0.64 -4.84 4.52
C TYR A 93 0.85 -4.74 6.04
N PHE A 94 0.24 -5.67 6.78
CA PHE A 94 0.38 -5.82 8.23
C PHE A 94 1.45 -6.85 8.60
N HIS A 95 2.73 -6.45 8.54
CA HIS A 95 3.85 -7.34 8.85
C HIS A 95 3.86 -7.72 10.35
N PRO A 96 4.13 -8.98 10.74
CA PRO A 96 4.11 -9.41 12.15
C PRO A 96 5.14 -8.71 13.04
N ALA A 97 6.22 -8.17 12.47
CA ALA A 97 7.25 -7.44 13.20
C ALA A 97 6.89 -5.98 13.54
N THR A 98 5.76 -5.46 13.05
CA THR A 98 5.31 -4.08 13.37
C THR A 98 3.88 -4.06 13.88
N GLN A 99 3.54 -2.99 14.61
CA GLN A 99 2.15 -2.78 15.02
C GLN A 99 1.30 -2.14 13.91
N ALA A 100 1.93 -1.33 13.03
CA ALA A 100 1.29 -0.58 11.94
C ALA A 100 -0.05 0.09 12.33
N PRO A 101 -0.09 0.91 13.40
CA PRO A 101 -1.34 1.49 13.90
C PRO A 101 -2.01 2.45 12.91
N ILE A 102 -1.22 3.27 12.20
CA ILE A 102 -1.73 4.16 11.15
C ILE A 102 -2.38 3.33 10.04
N SER A 103 -1.83 2.18 9.68
CA SER A 103 -2.42 1.33 8.65
C SER A 103 -3.72 0.64 9.06
N LEU A 104 -4.01 0.51 10.37
CA LEU A 104 -5.34 0.13 10.81
C LEU A 104 -6.37 1.24 10.59
N LEU A 105 -5.95 2.51 10.71
CA LEU A 105 -6.79 3.67 10.35
C LEU A 105 -7.05 3.70 8.84
N GLU A 106 -6.00 3.59 8.03
CA GLU A 106 -6.07 3.52 6.56
C GLU A 106 -6.98 2.38 6.09
N PHE A 107 -6.87 1.21 6.73
CA PHE A 107 -7.77 0.09 6.49
C PHE A 107 -9.23 0.46 6.74
N GLY A 108 -9.52 1.15 7.85
CA GLY A 108 -10.87 1.63 8.16
C GLY A 108 -11.43 2.59 7.09
N LEU A 109 -10.57 3.44 6.51
CA LEU A 109 -10.97 4.42 5.48
C LEU A 109 -11.39 3.74 4.17
N CYS A 110 -10.71 2.68 3.74
CA CYS A 110 -10.98 2.02 2.46
C CYS A 110 -11.86 0.75 2.56
N ALA A 111 -12.03 0.16 3.76
CA ALA A 111 -12.71 -1.12 3.96
C ALA A 111 -14.14 -1.20 3.38
N ARG A 112 -14.85 -0.08 3.33
CA ARG A 112 -16.25 -0.04 2.88
C ARG A 112 -16.42 0.14 1.38
N VAL A 113 -15.34 0.42 0.64
CA VAL A 113 -15.38 0.58 -0.82
C VAL A 113 -15.15 -0.80 -1.46
N PRO A 114 -16.17 -1.40 -2.10
CA PRO A 114 -16.04 -2.75 -2.65
C PRO A 114 -14.88 -2.85 -3.64
N GLY A 115 -14.03 -3.87 -3.47
CA GLY A 115 -12.90 -4.13 -4.37
C GLY A 115 -11.72 -3.16 -4.24
N LYS A 116 -11.79 -2.12 -3.42
CA LYS A 116 -10.72 -1.14 -3.25
C LYS A 116 -9.50 -1.74 -2.56
N ALA A 117 -9.68 -2.55 -1.52
CA ALA A 117 -8.60 -3.00 -0.66
C ALA A 117 -8.13 -4.43 -0.96
N ILE A 118 -6.82 -4.66 -0.86
CA ILE A 118 -6.18 -5.97 -0.70
C ILE A 118 -5.40 -5.94 0.61
N ILE A 119 -5.65 -6.89 1.49
CA ILE A 119 -4.98 -6.95 2.78
C ILE A 119 -3.96 -8.07 2.79
N VAL A 120 -2.71 -7.74 3.10
CA VAL A 120 -1.68 -8.72 3.42
C VAL A 120 -1.54 -8.75 4.92
N CYS A 121 -1.87 -9.88 5.52
CA CYS A 121 -1.72 -10.08 6.94
C CYS A 121 -1.14 -11.48 7.09
N PRO A 122 0.17 -11.64 7.33
CA PRO A 122 0.74 -12.93 7.69
C PRO A 122 0.27 -13.38 9.07
N GLU A 123 0.53 -14.64 9.41
CA GLU A 123 0.40 -15.10 10.79
C GLU A 123 1.34 -14.33 11.72
N GLY A 124 0.91 -14.12 12.97
CA GLY A 124 1.70 -13.40 13.98
C GLY A 124 1.43 -11.90 14.10
N TYR A 125 0.74 -11.25 13.14
CA TYR A 125 0.34 -9.85 13.32
C TYR A 125 -0.59 -9.70 14.54
N TRP A 126 -0.25 -8.78 15.44
CA TRP A 126 -0.85 -8.69 16.78
C TRP A 126 -2.36 -8.41 16.80
N LYS A 127 -2.91 -7.77 15.75
CA LYS A 127 -4.35 -7.55 15.55
C LYS A 127 -4.96 -8.39 14.42
N ARG A 128 -4.29 -9.47 14.01
CA ARG A 128 -4.74 -10.37 12.92
C ARG A 128 -6.21 -10.75 13.01
N GLY A 129 -6.69 -11.14 14.18
CA GLY A 129 -8.10 -11.51 14.36
C GLY A 129 -9.09 -10.39 14.03
N ASN A 130 -8.76 -9.13 14.36
CA ASN A 130 -9.59 -7.97 14.03
C ASN A 130 -9.58 -7.71 12.51
N VAL A 131 -8.41 -7.81 11.90
CA VAL A 131 -8.24 -7.68 10.45
C VAL A 131 -9.06 -8.76 9.72
N GLN A 132 -8.95 -10.02 10.13
CA GLN A 132 -9.72 -11.14 9.56
C GLN A 132 -11.24 -10.92 9.66
N ILE A 133 -11.73 -10.50 10.84
CA ILE A 133 -13.16 -10.25 11.05
C ILE A 133 -13.65 -9.11 10.15
N ALA A 134 -12.90 -8.02 10.04
CA ALA A 134 -13.24 -6.90 9.17
C ALA A 134 -13.22 -7.31 7.70
N CYS A 135 -12.18 -8.02 7.24
CA CYS A 135 -12.10 -8.52 5.88
C CYS A 135 -13.30 -9.42 5.54
N LYS A 136 -13.63 -10.37 6.42
CA LYS A 136 -14.79 -11.24 6.26
C LYS A 136 -16.10 -10.44 6.23
N LYS A 137 -16.26 -9.46 7.11
CA LYS A 137 -17.48 -8.64 7.21
C LYS A 137 -17.73 -7.79 5.96
N TYR A 138 -16.67 -7.23 5.38
CA TYR A 138 -16.76 -6.32 4.24
C TYR A 138 -16.42 -6.97 2.89
N GLY A 139 -16.17 -8.28 2.85
CA GLY A 139 -15.87 -9.01 1.62
C GLY A 139 -14.52 -8.62 1.00
N ILE A 140 -13.53 -8.30 1.83
CA ILE A 140 -12.20 -7.84 1.41
C ILE A 140 -11.27 -9.05 1.28
N GLU A 141 -10.53 -9.12 0.17
CA GLU A 141 -9.53 -10.16 -0.06
C GLU A 141 -8.35 -9.99 0.89
N MET A 142 -8.05 -11.05 1.64
CA MET A 142 -6.92 -11.13 2.56
C MET A 142 -6.01 -12.29 2.16
N VAL A 143 -4.72 -12.01 2.04
CA VAL A 143 -3.65 -12.98 1.73
C VAL A 143 -2.61 -12.99 2.86
N ASN A 144 -1.77 -14.02 2.89
CA ASN A 144 -0.83 -14.24 3.99
C ASN A 144 0.62 -13.89 3.65
N ASP A 145 0.94 -13.67 2.37
CA ASP A 145 2.32 -13.56 1.87
C ASP A 145 2.39 -12.77 0.55
N ASP A 146 3.62 -12.53 0.11
CA ASP A 146 3.94 -11.75 -1.08
C ASP A 146 3.49 -12.39 -2.39
N ASP A 147 3.48 -13.73 -2.45
CA ASP A 147 3.09 -14.45 -3.66
C ASP A 147 1.56 -14.34 -3.85
N GLY A 148 0.80 -14.56 -2.78
CA GLY A 148 -0.64 -14.30 -2.74
C GLY A 148 -0.98 -12.83 -3.01
N LEU A 149 -0.16 -11.89 -2.53
CA LEU A 149 -0.32 -10.46 -2.83
C LEU A 149 -0.21 -10.20 -4.33
N ARG A 150 0.84 -10.71 -4.97
CA ARG A 150 1.05 -10.54 -6.41
C ARG A 150 -0.13 -11.11 -7.19
N GLU A 151 -0.57 -12.33 -6.88
CA GLU A 151 -1.70 -12.96 -7.57
C GLU A 151 -2.99 -12.16 -7.42
N ALA A 152 -3.30 -11.71 -6.20
CA ALA A 152 -4.48 -10.88 -5.92
C ALA A 152 -4.47 -9.56 -6.69
N VAL A 153 -3.32 -8.87 -6.71
CA VAL A 153 -3.14 -7.61 -7.46
C VAL A 153 -3.31 -7.84 -8.95
N VAL A 154 -2.61 -8.82 -9.53
CA VAL A 154 -2.69 -9.13 -10.98
C VAL A 154 -4.12 -9.47 -11.37
N LYS A 155 -4.80 -10.33 -10.60
CA LYS A 155 -6.21 -10.67 -10.82
C LYS A 155 -7.10 -9.42 -10.84
N ARG A 156 -6.89 -8.48 -9.92
CA ARG A 156 -7.68 -7.25 -9.82
C ARG A 156 -7.39 -6.24 -10.93
N LEU A 157 -6.13 -6.16 -11.36
CA LEU A 157 -5.74 -5.33 -12.49
C LEU A 157 -6.37 -5.85 -13.78
N LEU A 158 -6.41 -7.18 -13.98
CA LEU A 158 -6.97 -7.82 -15.16
C LEU A 158 -8.50 -7.93 -15.17
N ALA A 159 -9.15 -7.84 -14.01
CA ALA A 159 -10.61 -7.76 -13.95
C ALA A 159 -11.09 -6.50 -14.70
N SER A 160 -11.79 -6.71 -15.82
CA SER A 160 -12.50 -5.66 -16.54
C SER A 160 -13.58 -5.05 -15.63
N LEU A 161 -13.71 -3.72 -15.67
CA LEU A 161 -14.81 -2.99 -15.01
C LEU A 161 -16.18 -3.50 -15.50
#